data_AF-A0A973SQP0-F1
#
_entry.id   AF-A0A973SQP0-F1
#
_cell.length_a   1.000
_cell.length_b   1.000
_cell.length_c   1.000
_cell.angle_alpha   90.00
_cell.angle_beta   90.00
_cell.angle_gamma   90.00
#
_symmetry.space_group_name_H-M   'P 1'
#
loop_
_entity.id
_entity.type
_entity.pdbx_description
1 polymer ?
#
loop_
_entity_poly.entity_id
_entity_poly.type
_entity_poly.pdbx_seq_one_letter_code
_entity_poly.pdbx_strand_id
1 'polypeptide(L)'
;KVAVIVADTWKTAPFVGLLVLAGLQLIAREVHEAARVDGASAWQRFWRVTLPLVKPVLLVAVLFRLLDVLRMFDLPFVLIGPRKESVRTLSMLAYDEAANLRYGAAAAYATVLFLYVAAVAYAFVRLLGADILGSLREPREKT
;
A
#
# COMPACT_ATOMS: atom_id res chain seq x y z
N LYS A 1 10.44 12.45 -12.99
CA LYS A 1 10.16 11.01 -12.72
C LYS A 1 10.78 10.58 -11.39
N VAL A 2 12.11 10.45 -11.28
CA VAL A 2 12.78 10.05 -10.01
C VAL A 2 12.46 10.98 -8.83
N ALA A 3 12.44 12.30 -9.06
CA ALA A 3 12.09 13.27 -8.01
C ALA A 3 10.69 13.03 -7.39
N VAL A 4 9.69 12.65 -8.21
CA VAL A 4 8.33 12.33 -7.72
C VAL A 4 8.34 11.06 -6.90
N ILE A 5 9.09 10.03 -7.33
CA ILE A 5 9.22 8.76 -6.60
C ILE A 5 9.87 8.98 -5.24
N VAL A 6 10.98 9.74 -5.21
CA VAL A 6 11.70 10.04 -3.96
C VAL A 6 10.82 10.87 -3.02
N ALA A 7 10.14 11.90 -3.53
CA ALA A 7 9.26 12.74 -2.73
C ALA A 7 8.05 11.98 -2.19
N ASP A 8 7.42 11.10 -2.99
CA ASP A 8 6.32 10.24 -2.56
C ASP A 8 6.78 9.24 -1.49
N THR A 9 7.92 8.60 -1.72
CA THR A 9 8.51 7.65 -0.76
C THR A 9 8.81 8.34 0.57
N TRP A 10 9.42 9.53 0.52
CA TRP A 10 9.72 10.31 1.71
C TRP A 10 8.46 10.73 2.47
N LYS A 11 7.46 11.26 1.76
CA LYS A 11 6.18 11.70 2.35
C LYS A 11 5.48 10.57 3.10
N THR A 12 5.61 9.34 2.62
CA THR A 12 4.74 8.23 3.03
C THR A 12 5.45 7.17 3.88
N ALA A 13 6.78 7.18 3.90
CA ALA A 13 7.61 6.40 4.80
C ALA A 13 7.14 6.44 6.27
N PRO A 14 6.84 7.59 6.90
CA PRO A 14 6.42 7.61 8.30
C PRO A 14 5.08 6.90 8.53
N PHE A 15 4.11 7.05 7.61
CA PHE A 15 2.82 6.36 7.70
C PHE A 15 2.98 4.84 7.63
N VAL A 16 3.74 4.34 6.64
CA VAL A 16 4.01 2.90 6.51
C VAL A 16 4.80 2.39 7.72
N GLY A 17 5.78 3.17 8.19
CA GLY A 17 6.58 2.84 9.37
C GLY A 17 5.72 2.66 10.63
N LEU A 18 4.76 3.55 10.87
CA LEU A 18 3.83 3.44 11.99
C LEU A 18 2.91 2.23 11.86
N LEU A 19 2.41 1.94 10.66
CA LEU A 19 1.55 0.79 10.40
C LEU A 19 2.30 -0.52 10.68
N VAL A 20 3.53 -0.64 10.17
CA VAL A 20 4.41 -1.79 10.42
C VAL A 20 4.79 -1.90 11.89
N LEU A 21 5.07 -0.77 12.56
CA LEU A 21 5.38 -0.74 13.99
C LEU A 21 4.20 -1.25 14.84
N ALA A 22 2.98 -0.85 14.52
CA ALA A 22 1.79 -1.37 15.20
C ALA A 22 1.67 -2.90 15.03
N GLY A 23 1.98 -3.42 13.84
CA GLY A 23 2.03 -4.86 13.60
C GLY A 23 3.14 -5.57 14.38
N LEU A 24 4.33 -4.95 14.49
CA LEU A 24 5.45 -5.49 15.26
C LEU A 24 5.13 -5.55 16.76
N GLN A 25 4.40 -4.56 17.30
CA GLN A 25 4.02 -4.52 18.72
C GLN A 25 3.06 -5.65 19.12
N LEU A 26 2.36 -6.27 18.17
CA LEU A 26 1.50 -7.44 18.42
C LEU A 26 2.29 -8.74 18.61
N ILE A 27 3.58 -8.77 18.25
CA ILE A 27 4.41 -9.97 18.38
C ILE A 27 4.86 -10.13 19.83
N ALA A 28 4.46 -11.22 20.47
CA ALA A 28 4.87 -11.52 21.84
C ALA A 28 6.40 -11.68 21.94
N ARG A 29 6.98 -11.09 22.99
CA ARG A 29 8.42 -11.10 23.25
C ARG A 29 8.98 -12.52 23.39
N GLU A 30 8.17 -13.44 23.94
CA GLU A 30 8.49 -14.86 24.12
C GLU A 30 8.88 -15.54 22.80
N VAL A 31 8.25 -15.18 21.68
CA VAL A 31 8.57 -15.74 20.35
C VAL A 31 10.00 -15.41 19.93
N HIS A 32 10.47 -14.21 20.26
CA HIS A 32 11.85 -13.80 20.00
C HIS A 32 12.85 -14.42 20.96
N GLU A 33 12.45 -14.70 22.20
CA GLU A 33 13.29 -15.37 23.19
C GLU A 33 13.46 -16.85 22.86
N ALA A 34 12.38 -17.54 22.48
CA ALA A 34 12.43 -18.93 21.98
C ALA A 34 13.37 -19.06 20.78
N ALA A 35 13.24 -18.18 19.77
CA ALA A 35 14.14 -18.19 18.62
C ALA A 35 15.60 -17.93 18.98
N ARG A 36 15.89 -17.20 20.08
CA ARG A 36 17.26 -17.02 20.58
C ARG A 36 17.80 -18.27 21.26
N VAL A 37 16.96 -18.98 22.02
CA VAL A 37 17.31 -20.27 22.64
C VAL A 37 17.61 -21.31 21.56
N ASP A 38 16.89 -21.28 20.45
CA ASP A 38 17.13 -22.12 19.26
C ASP A 38 18.39 -21.73 18.46
N GLY A 39 19.19 -20.76 18.95
CA GLY A 39 20.45 -20.34 18.31
C GLY A 39 20.28 -19.48 17.06
N ALA A 40 19.08 -18.94 16.79
CA ALA A 40 18.86 -18.15 15.58
C ALA A 40 19.55 -16.78 15.63
N SER A 41 20.35 -16.48 14.61
CA SER A 41 21.01 -15.18 14.45
C SER A 41 19.99 -14.05 14.21
N ALA A 42 20.38 -12.79 14.38
CA ALA A 42 19.47 -11.65 14.18
C ALA A 42 18.85 -11.62 12.78
N TRP A 43 19.64 -11.96 11.75
CA TRP A 43 19.17 -12.01 10.36
C TRP A 43 18.18 -13.16 10.14
N GLN A 44 18.45 -14.34 10.72
CA GLN A 44 17.52 -15.47 10.67
C GLN A 44 16.21 -15.15 11.38
N ARG A 45 16.27 -14.51 12.55
CA ARG A 45 15.07 -14.07 13.29
C ARG A 45 14.24 -13.08 12.48
N PHE A 46 14.86 -12.13 11.80
CA PHE A 46 14.12 -11.19 10.94
C PHE A 46 13.35 -11.91 9.82
N TRP A 47 14.03 -12.75 9.01
CA TRP A 47 13.40 -13.37 7.84
C TRP A 47 12.47 -14.54 8.17
N ARG A 48 12.76 -15.30 9.24
CA ARG A 48 12.00 -16.52 9.58
C ARG A 48 10.94 -16.30 10.65
N VAL A 49 11.07 -15.26 11.48
CA VAL A 49 10.14 -15.00 12.59
C VAL A 49 9.42 -13.68 12.38
N THR A 50 10.15 -12.56 12.34
CA THR A 50 9.54 -11.22 12.29
C THR A 50 8.77 -10.99 10.98
N LEU A 51 9.40 -11.19 9.83
CA LEU A 51 8.80 -10.87 8.53
C LEU A 51 7.53 -11.69 8.24
N PRO A 52 7.47 -13.01 8.48
CA PRO A 52 6.24 -13.79 8.29
C PRO A 52 5.11 -13.36 9.23
N LEU A 53 5.43 -13.01 10.49
CA LEU A 53 4.44 -12.58 11.47
C LEU A 53 3.87 -11.18 11.17
N VAL A 54 4.68 -10.26 10.63
CA VAL A 54 4.21 -8.92 10.22
C VAL A 54 3.62 -8.92 8.82
N LYS A 55 3.77 -10.01 8.04
CA LYS A 55 3.24 -10.13 6.66
C LYS A 55 1.79 -9.65 6.51
N PRO A 56 0.82 -10.02 7.37
CA PRO A 56 -0.57 -9.55 7.22
C PRO A 56 -0.68 -8.02 7.26
N VAL A 57 0.06 -7.39 8.17
CA VAL A 57 0.08 -5.94 8.35
C VAL A 57 0.80 -5.25 7.19
N LEU A 58 1.90 -5.83 6.71
CA LEU A 58 2.62 -5.35 5.52
C LEU A 58 1.74 -5.39 4.27
N LEU A 59 0.95 -6.45 4.09
CA LEU A 59 0.05 -6.58 2.94
C LEU A 59 -1.04 -5.51 2.95
N VAL A 60 -1.59 -5.20 4.12
CA VAL A 60 -2.53 -4.08 4.30
C VAL A 60 -1.86 -2.75 3.96
N ALA A 61 -0.63 -2.50 4.46
CA ALA A 61 0.12 -1.30 4.13
C ALA A 61 0.37 -1.15 2.62
N VAL A 62 0.80 -2.23 1.96
CA VAL A 62 1.07 -2.27 0.51
C VAL A 62 -0.22 -2.03 -0.28
N LEU A 63 -1.34 -2.63 0.13
CA LEU A 63 -2.64 -2.38 -0.52
C LEU A 63 -2.99 -0.89 -0.46
N PHE A 64 -2.97 -0.29 0.72
CA PHE A 64 -3.28 1.14 0.87
C PHE A 64 -2.34 2.02 0.05
N ARG A 65 -1.03 1.75 0.05
CA ARG A 65 -0.06 2.50 -0.75
C ARG A 65 -0.28 2.34 -2.25
N LEU A 66 -0.59 1.12 -2.71
CA LEU A 66 -0.90 0.86 -4.10
C LEU A 66 -2.12 1.67 -4.54
N LEU A 67 -3.21 1.63 -3.77
CA LEU A 67 -4.44 2.36 -4.08
C LEU A 67 -4.26 3.87 -4.06
N ASP A 68 -3.42 4.39 -3.16
CA ASP A 68 -3.08 5.81 -3.04
C ASP A 68 -2.25 6.30 -4.24
N VAL A 69 -1.21 5.56 -4.63
CA VAL A 69 -0.34 5.94 -5.76
C VAL A 69 -1.09 5.88 -7.09
N LEU A 70 -2.01 4.92 -7.29
CA LEU A 70 -2.78 4.81 -8.55
C LEU A 70 -3.68 6.02 -8.82
N ARG A 71 -4.16 6.68 -7.76
CA ARG A 71 -5.02 7.89 -7.85
C ARG A 71 -4.23 9.19 -7.73
N MET A 72 -2.90 9.12 -7.65
CA MET A 72 -2.05 10.27 -7.35
C MET A 72 -2.27 11.43 -8.32
N PHE A 73 -2.61 12.58 -7.74
CA PHE A 73 -2.80 13.85 -8.46
C PHE A 73 -1.85 14.93 -7.93
N ASP A 74 -1.85 15.14 -6.62
CA ASP A 74 -1.22 16.30 -5.99
C ASP A 74 0.29 16.41 -6.27
N LEU A 75 1.04 15.34 -6.00
CA LEU A 75 2.50 15.43 -5.96
C LEU A 75 3.12 15.71 -7.34
N PRO A 76 2.78 15.01 -8.43
CA PRO A 76 3.35 15.33 -9.73
C PRO A 76 2.78 16.64 -10.29
N PHE A 77 1.55 17.02 -9.93
CA PHE A 77 0.94 18.27 -10.38
C PHE A 77 1.66 19.48 -9.79
N VAL A 78 1.93 19.46 -8.47
CA VAL A 78 2.60 20.56 -7.77
C VAL A 78 4.10 20.59 -8.07
N LEU A 79 4.77 19.43 -8.07
CA LEU A 79 6.23 19.38 -8.13
C LEU A 79 6.78 19.61 -9.54
N ILE A 80 6.07 19.17 -10.57
CA ILE A 80 6.52 19.25 -11.97
C ILE A 80 5.67 20.23 -12.79
N GLY A 81 4.41 20.43 -12.40
CA GLY A 81 3.48 21.30 -13.08
C GLY A 81 2.46 20.56 -13.95
N PRO A 82 1.38 21.26 -14.33
CA PRO A 82 0.31 20.70 -15.15
C PRO A 82 0.82 20.33 -16.56
N ARG A 83 0.21 19.30 -17.18
CA ARG A 83 0.36 18.94 -18.61
C ARG A 83 1.76 18.49 -19.05
N LYS A 84 2.66 18.13 -18.13
CA LYS A 84 3.90 17.43 -18.49
C LYS A 84 3.61 15.93 -18.74
N GLU A 85 3.69 15.50 -19.99
CA GLU A 85 3.38 14.11 -20.39
C GLU A 85 4.18 13.06 -19.63
N SER A 86 5.41 13.38 -19.22
CA SER A 86 6.31 12.44 -18.55
C SER A 86 5.85 11.99 -17.15
N VAL A 87 4.88 12.67 -16.54
CA VAL A 87 4.31 12.35 -15.21
C VAL A 87 2.78 12.47 -15.16
N ARG A 88 2.13 12.48 -16.33
CA ARG A 88 0.70 12.68 -16.43
C ARG A 88 -0.04 11.46 -15.87
N THR A 89 -0.97 11.68 -14.94
CA THR A 89 -1.81 10.63 -14.35
C THR A 89 -3.25 10.72 -14.86
N LEU A 90 -4.03 9.62 -14.74
CA LEU A 90 -5.45 9.60 -15.11
C LEU A 90 -6.25 10.65 -14.31
N SER A 91 -5.91 10.86 -13.04
CA SER A 91 -6.52 11.91 -12.20
C SER A 91 -6.27 13.31 -12.79
N MET A 92 -5.09 13.56 -13.37
CA MET A 92 -4.81 14.84 -14.05
C MET A 92 -5.61 15.01 -15.34
N LEU A 93 -5.87 13.93 -16.09
CA LEU A 93 -6.72 13.99 -17.29
C LEU A 93 -8.14 14.39 -16.95
N ALA A 94 -8.71 13.75 -15.92
CA ALA A 94 -10.05 14.09 -15.45
C ALA A 94 -10.12 15.56 -15.00
N TYR A 95 -9.09 16.04 -14.29
CA TYR A 95 -8.99 17.43 -13.86
C TYR A 95 -8.85 18.42 -15.05
N ASP A 96 -7.97 18.12 -16.01
CA ASP A 96 -7.77 18.94 -17.21
C ASP A 96 -9.10 19.10 -17.98
N GLU A 97 -9.85 18.02 -18.18
CA GLU A 97 -11.14 18.07 -18.89
C GLU A 97 -12.21 18.85 -18.10
N ALA A 98 -12.25 18.68 -16.78
CA ALA A 98 -13.17 19.43 -15.91
C ALA A 98 -12.86 20.93 -15.94
N ALA A 99 -11.58 21.30 -15.93
CA ALA A 99 -11.14 22.69 -16.03
C ALA A 99 -11.48 23.34 -17.38
N ASN A 100 -11.59 22.55 -18.45
CA ASN A 100 -12.04 23.00 -19.77
C ASN A 100 -13.57 22.94 -19.95
N LEU A 101 -14.34 22.81 -18.87
CA LEU A 101 -15.81 22.71 -18.87
C LEU A 101 -16.35 21.47 -19.63
N ARG A 102 -15.50 20.47 -19.89
CA ARG A 102 -15.87 19.22 -20.57
C ARG A 102 -16.22 18.13 -19.55
N TYR A 103 -17.24 18.39 -18.75
CA TYR A 103 -17.63 17.53 -17.62
C TYR A 103 -17.95 16.08 -18.03
N GLY A 104 -18.52 15.87 -19.22
CA GLY A 104 -18.78 14.51 -19.74
C GLY A 104 -17.49 13.70 -19.93
N ALA A 105 -16.46 14.32 -20.51
CA ALA A 105 -15.16 13.68 -20.69
C ALA A 105 -14.43 13.49 -19.34
N ALA A 106 -14.51 14.49 -18.46
CA ALA A 106 -13.95 14.41 -17.12
C ALA A 106 -14.55 13.24 -16.32
N ALA A 107 -15.88 13.09 -16.37
CA ALA A 107 -16.58 11.98 -15.73
C ALA A 107 -16.17 10.63 -16.30
N ALA A 108 -16.03 10.51 -17.63
CA ALA A 108 -15.55 9.29 -18.27
C ALA A 108 -14.15 8.88 -17.77
N TYR A 109 -13.20 9.82 -17.70
CA TYR A 109 -11.87 9.55 -17.16
C TYR A 109 -11.92 9.13 -15.68
N ALA A 110 -12.74 9.79 -14.86
CA ALA A 110 -12.92 9.44 -13.46
C ALA A 110 -13.51 8.02 -13.28
N THR A 111 -14.51 7.65 -14.09
CA THR A 111 -15.10 6.31 -14.08
C THR A 111 -14.09 5.24 -14.51
N VAL A 112 -13.31 5.49 -15.56
CA VAL A 112 -12.24 4.57 -16.00
C VAL A 112 -11.20 4.39 -14.91
N LEU A 113 -10.76 5.49 -14.27
CA LEU A 113 -9.84 5.43 -13.14
C LEU A 113 -10.42 4.61 -11.97
N PHE A 114 -11.70 4.80 -11.65
CA PHE A 114 -12.37 4.03 -10.60
C PHE A 114 -12.37 2.53 -10.93
N LEU A 115 -12.78 2.14 -12.14
CA LEU A 115 -12.81 0.73 -12.56
C LEU A 115 -11.41 0.12 -12.54
N TYR A 116 -10.41 0.87 -12.99
CA TYR A 116 -9.01 0.44 -12.95
C TYR A 116 -8.51 0.20 -11.53
N VAL A 117 -8.71 1.15 -10.61
CA VAL A 117 -8.33 1.02 -9.20
C VAL A 117 -9.08 -0.13 -8.53
N ALA A 118 -10.38 -0.27 -8.81
CA ALA A 118 -11.21 -1.37 -8.28
C ALA A 118 -10.73 -2.74 -8.79
N ALA A 119 -10.37 -2.85 -10.07
CA ALA A 119 -9.84 -4.09 -10.64
C ALA A 119 -8.50 -4.47 -9.99
N VAL A 120 -7.58 -3.51 -9.80
CA VAL A 120 -6.31 -3.76 -9.13
C VAL A 120 -6.53 -4.14 -7.65
N ALA A 121 -7.43 -3.46 -6.95
CA ALA A 121 -7.78 -3.78 -5.57
C ALA A 121 -8.33 -5.21 -5.46
N TYR A 122 -9.28 -5.57 -6.33
CA TYR A 122 -9.89 -6.88 -6.38
C TYR A 122 -8.84 -7.97 -6.67
N ALA A 123 -7.98 -7.76 -7.67
CA ALA A 123 -6.91 -8.68 -8.00
C ALA A 123 -5.94 -8.87 -6.83
N PHE A 124 -5.54 -7.77 -6.17
CA PHE A 124 -4.66 -7.82 -5.00
C PHE A 124 -5.27 -8.63 -3.86
N VAL A 125 -6.53 -8.36 -3.52
CA VAL A 125 -7.24 -9.09 -2.44
C VAL A 125 -7.47 -10.55 -2.82
N ARG A 126 -7.77 -10.85 -4.08
CA ARG A 126 -7.99 -12.24 -4.52
C ARG A 126 -6.69 -13.06 -4.50
N LEU A 127 -5.57 -12.47 -4.91
CA LEU A 127 -4.29 -13.15 -5.00
C LEU A 127 -3.56 -13.24 -3.66
N LEU A 128 -3.57 -12.17 -2.85
CA LEU A 128 -2.82 -12.08 -1.59
C LEU A 128 -3.72 -12.05 -0.34
N GLY A 129 -4.99 -11.64 -0.46
CA GLY A 129 -5.90 -11.41 0.65
C GLY A 129 -6.79 -12.58 1.06
N ALA A 130 -6.97 -13.60 0.19
CA ALA A 130 -7.69 -14.83 0.56
C ALA A 130 -7.02 -15.54 1.77
N ASP A 131 -5.70 -15.49 1.86
CA ASP A 131 -4.93 -16.07 2.98
C ASP A 131 -4.98 -15.18 4.25
N ILE A 132 -5.16 -13.87 4.11
CA ILE A 132 -5.15 -12.92 5.24
C ILE A 132 -6.48 -12.97 5.99
N LEU A 133 -7.61 -12.91 5.28
CA LEU A 133 -8.95 -12.97 5.89
C LEU A 133 -9.26 -14.35 6.49
N GLY A 134 -8.63 -15.41 5.98
CA GLY A 134 -8.74 -16.76 6.55
C GLY A 134 -8.09 -16.89 7.93
N SER A 135 -6.90 -16.30 8.13
CA SER A 135 -6.14 -16.41 9.39
C SER A 135 -6.65 -15.52 10.53
N LEU A 136 -7.41 -14.46 10.23
CA LEU A 136 -8.10 -13.64 11.23
C LEU A 136 -9.46 -14.21 11.68
N ARG A 137 -9.95 -15.26 10.99
CA ARG A 137 -11.27 -15.86 11.20
C ARG A 137 -11.25 -17.12 12.06
N GLU A 138 -10.09 -17.55 12.55
CA GLU A 138 -10.06 -18.59 13.60
C GLU A 138 -10.32 -17.92 14.96
N PRO A 139 -11.54 -18.02 15.53
CA PRO A 139 -11.66 -17.90 16.97
C PRO A 139 -10.80 -19.02 17.55
N ARG A 140 -9.79 -18.65 18.35
CA ARG A 140 -9.11 -19.57 19.26
C ARG A 140 -10.15 -20.08 20.27
N GLU A 141 -10.92 -21.07 19.88
CA GLU A 141 -11.69 -21.90 20.79
C GLU A 141 -11.06 -23.30 20.80
N LYS A 142 -10.54 -23.65 21.99
CA LYS A 142 -10.08 -24.99 22.44
C LYS A 142 -8.71 -25.36 21.87
N THR A 143 -7.68 -25.61 22.68
CA THR A 143 -7.61 -26.32 23.97
C THR A 143 -6.43 -25.82 24.80
#